data_AF-A0AAW5C878-F1
#
_entry.id   AF-A0AAW5C878-F1
#
_cell.length_a   1.000
_cell.length_b   1.000
_cell.length_c   1.000
_cell.angle_alpha   90.00
_cell.angle_beta   90.00
_cell.angle_gamma   90.00
#
_symmetry.space_group_name_H-M   'P 1'
#
loop_
_entity.id
_entity.type
_entity.pdbx_description
1 polymer ?
#
loop_
_entity_poly.entity_id
_entity_poly.type
_entity_poly.pdbx_seq_one_letter_code
_entity_poly.pdbx_strand_id
1 'polypeptide(L)'
;MNLKYILIVWGAMLFCVGCSEDDVDSSYSFDVAGLKATVTNDKGSVVEMNTILLDSLQQQGFVGEVSFSEETRAENDRLAEEKFAEKLENIKNIKPARLLQLLPGERVMVTFDYLLKRGKDVLEEEEITLDEAIAL
;
A
#
# COMPACT_ATOMS: atom_id res chain seq x y z
N MET A 1 -26.57 20.64 19.62
CA MET A 1 -25.28 20.00 19.28
C MET A 1 -25.60 18.82 18.37
N ASN A 2 -25.12 18.69 17.13
CA ASN A 2 -23.92 19.19 16.47
C ASN A 2 -24.23 19.84 15.11
N LEU A 3 -23.86 21.11 14.96
CA LEU A 3 -24.10 21.97 13.79
C LEU A 3 -23.19 21.63 12.58
N LYS A 4 -22.40 20.56 12.65
CA LYS A 4 -21.43 20.16 11.63
C LYS A 4 -22.02 19.36 10.46
N TYR A 5 -23.23 18.80 10.60
CA TYR A 5 -23.83 17.93 9.57
C TYR A 5 -24.61 18.66 8.47
N ILE A 6 -24.92 19.95 8.62
CA ILE A 6 -25.81 20.68 7.70
C ILE A 6 -25.07 21.46 6.59
N LEU A 7 -23.76 21.67 6.72
CA LEU A 7 -22.99 22.49 5.76
C LEU A 7 -22.27 21.71 4.65
N ILE A 8 -22.25 20.37 4.71
CA ILE A 8 -21.57 19.54 3.70
C ILE A 8 -22.49 19.27 2.48
N VAL A 9 -23.80 19.44 2.63
CA VAL A 9 -24.77 19.11 1.57
C VAL A 9 -24.91 20.24 0.53
N TRP A 10 -24.56 21.48 0.85
CA TRP A 10 -24.73 22.63 -0.05
C TRP A 10 -23.44 23.07 -0.77
N GLY A 11 -22.26 22.59 -0.34
CA GLY A 11 -21.01 22.77 -1.09
C GLY A 11 -20.90 21.85 -2.31
N ALA A 12 -21.75 20.84 -2.43
CA ALA A 12 -21.71 19.83 -3.49
C ALA A 12 -22.55 20.18 -4.74
N MET A 13 -23.45 21.17 -4.69
CA MET A 13 -24.30 21.51 -5.85
C MET A 13 -23.71 22.55 -6.80
N LEU A 14 -22.56 23.17 -6.47
CA LEU A 14 -22.05 24.33 -7.23
C LEU A 14 -20.68 24.13 -7.89
N PHE A 15 -20.17 22.90 -7.96
CA PHE A 15 -18.95 22.57 -8.71
C PHE A 15 -19.08 21.34 -9.62
N CYS A 16 -20.30 20.93 -10.00
CA CYS A 16 -20.55 19.83 -10.95
C CYS A 16 -21.07 20.33 -12.31
N VAL A 17 -20.48 21.37 -12.88
CA VAL A 17 -20.79 21.81 -14.26
C VAL A 17 -19.54 21.86 -15.14
N GLY A 18 -18.56 20.99 -14.87
CA GLY A 18 -17.31 21.02 -15.64
C GLY A 18 -16.32 19.86 -15.47
N CYS A 19 -16.62 18.84 -14.67
CA CYS A 19 -15.84 17.60 -14.67
C CYS A 19 -16.75 16.48 -15.14
N SER A 20 -16.42 15.91 -16.29
CA SER A 20 -17.10 14.76 -16.87
C SER A 20 -17.28 13.68 -15.80
N GLU A 21 -18.53 13.41 -15.42
CA GLU A 21 -18.92 12.27 -14.57
C GLU A 21 -18.73 10.91 -15.29
N ASP A 22 -18.17 10.91 -16.51
CA ASP A 22 -18.05 9.75 -17.41
C ASP A 22 -16.70 9.02 -17.35
N ASP A 23 -15.66 9.57 -16.71
CA ASP A 23 -14.44 8.79 -16.46
C ASP A 23 -14.59 8.09 -15.12
N VAL A 24 -15.27 6.95 -15.13
CA VAL A 24 -15.19 5.97 -14.04
C VAL A 24 -13.71 5.62 -13.90
N ASP A 25 -13.06 6.18 -12.88
CA ASP A 25 -11.65 5.93 -12.63
C ASP A 25 -11.44 4.42 -12.52
N SER A 26 -10.73 3.88 -13.50
CA SER A 26 -10.44 2.45 -13.63
C SER A 26 -9.00 2.13 -13.26
N SER A 27 -8.20 3.13 -12.94
CA SER A 27 -6.78 2.99 -12.62
C SER A 27 -6.57 3.24 -11.12
N TYR A 28 -6.54 2.14 -10.38
CA TYR A 28 -6.05 2.11 -9.00
C TYR A 28 -4.68 1.47 -8.99
N SER A 29 -3.86 1.82 -8.01
CA SER A 29 -2.57 1.17 -7.83
C SER A 29 -2.25 1.03 -6.35
N PHE A 30 -1.56 -0.05 -6.06
CA PHE A 30 -0.94 -0.30 -4.78
C PHE A 30 0.55 -0.06 -4.93
N ASP A 31 1.03 1.00 -4.30
CA ASP A 31 2.41 1.45 -4.42
C ASP A 31 3.15 1.34 -3.09
N VAL A 32 4.48 1.34 -3.18
CA VAL A 32 5.37 1.40 -2.03
C VAL A 32 6.25 2.65 -2.14
N ALA A 33 6.29 3.44 -1.08
CA ALA A 33 7.18 4.57 -0.93
C ALA A 33 8.09 4.38 0.30
N GLY A 34 9.21 5.11 0.34
CA GLY A 34 10.10 5.10 1.51
C GLY A 34 10.77 3.76 1.83
N LEU A 35 10.74 2.77 0.92
CA LEU A 35 11.17 1.40 1.21
C LEU A 35 12.62 1.34 1.69
N LYS A 36 12.77 0.84 2.92
CA LYS A 36 14.04 0.59 3.57
C LYS A 36 14.05 -0.80 4.18
N ALA A 37 14.73 -1.72 3.53
CA ALA A 37 14.99 -3.07 4.00
C ALA A 37 16.45 -3.18 4.44
N THR A 38 16.67 -3.44 5.73
CA THR A 38 18.00 -3.61 6.32
C THR A 38 18.15 -5.01 6.88
N VAL A 39 19.23 -5.68 6.53
CA VAL A 39 19.61 -6.99 7.06
C VAL A 39 20.82 -6.78 7.94
N THR A 40 20.74 -7.22 9.20
CA THR A 40 21.84 -7.22 10.15
C THR A 40 22.32 -8.66 10.34
N ASN A 41 23.61 -8.91 10.09
CA ASN A 41 24.19 -10.23 10.29
C ASN A 41 24.55 -10.51 11.77
N ASP A 42 24.98 -11.73 12.06
CA ASP A 42 25.43 -12.21 13.38
C ASP A 42 26.58 -11.40 13.98
N LYS A 43 27.31 -10.65 13.14
CA LYS A 43 28.45 -9.79 13.51
C LYS A 43 28.06 -8.31 13.63
N GLY A 44 26.78 -7.96 13.45
CA GLY A 44 26.27 -6.60 13.53
C GLY A 44 26.52 -5.73 12.30
N SER A 45 26.96 -6.30 11.18
CA SER A 45 27.07 -5.57 9.91
C SER A 45 25.70 -5.45 9.26
N VAL A 46 25.38 -4.25 8.75
CA VAL A 46 24.10 -3.93 8.14
C VAL A 46 24.24 -3.84 6.63
N VAL A 47 23.34 -4.48 5.90
CA VAL A 47 23.24 -4.47 4.43
C VAL A 47 21.86 -4.00 4.02
N GLU A 48 21.78 -3.09 3.06
CA GLU A 48 20.51 -2.61 2.52
C GLU A 48 20.06 -3.49 1.34
N MET A 49 18.79 -3.91 1.34
CA MET A 49 18.21 -4.87 0.41
C MET A 49 16.96 -4.33 -0.31
N ASN A 50 16.84 -3.00 -0.42
CA ASN A 50 15.61 -2.31 -0.84
C ASN A 50 15.09 -2.80 -2.21
N THR A 51 15.96 -2.86 -3.21
CA THR A 51 15.58 -3.27 -4.58
C THR A 51 15.09 -4.72 -4.64
N ILE A 52 15.78 -5.63 -3.95
CA ILE A 52 15.44 -7.06 -3.95
C ILE A 52 14.05 -7.26 -3.34
N LEU A 53 13.75 -6.54 -2.26
CA LEU A 53 12.45 -6.64 -1.63
C LEU A 53 11.35 -6.03 -2.48
N LEU A 54 11.58 -4.86 -3.11
CA LEU A 54 10.61 -4.25 -4.01
C LEU A 54 10.26 -5.18 -5.18
N ASP A 55 11.29 -5.74 -5.83
CA ASP A 55 11.11 -6.70 -6.93
C ASP A 55 10.31 -7.92 -6.47
N SER A 56 10.60 -8.42 -5.25
CA SER A 56 9.87 -9.56 -4.68
C SER A 56 8.40 -9.25 -4.38
N LEU A 57 8.10 -8.03 -3.92
CA LEU A 57 6.73 -7.57 -3.66
C LEU A 57 5.94 -7.40 -4.97
N GLN A 58 6.58 -6.90 -6.03
CA GLN A 58 6.00 -6.78 -7.37
C GLN A 58 5.75 -8.16 -8.00
N GLN A 59 6.72 -9.08 -7.94
CA GLN A 59 6.58 -10.42 -8.49
C GLN A 59 5.46 -11.24 -7.83
N GLN A 60 5.23 -11.02 -6.54
CA GLN A 60 4.13 -11.66 -5.80
C GLN A 60 2.79 -10.93 -5.94
N GLY A 61 2.76 -9.81 -6.67
CA GLY A 61 1.55 -9.03 -6.91
C GLY A 61 1.03 -8.33 -5.66
N PHE A 62 1.88 -8.02 -4.68
CA PHE A 62 1.50 -7.17 -3.54
C PHE A 62 1.28 -5.74 -4.01
N VAL A 63 2.23 -5.21 -4.78
CA VAL A 63 2.18 -3.89 -5.42
C VAL A 63 1.92 -4.00 -6.91
N GLY A 64 1.32 -2.95 -7.47
CA GLY A 64 1.00 -2.85 -8.89
C GLY A 64 -0.38 -2.25 -9.16
N GLU A 65 -0.67 -2.06 -10.44
CA GLU A 65 -1.97 -1.55 -10.90
C GLU A 65 -3.08 -2.58 -10.69
N VAL A 66 -4.26 -2.08 -10.32
CA VAL A 66 -5.49 -2.85 -10.18
C VAL A 66 -6.62 -2.08 -10.83
N SER A 67 -7.39 -2.79 -11.65
CA SER A 67 -8.54 -2.23 -12.34
C SER A 67 -9.83 -2.77 -11.76
N PHE A 68 -10.78 -1.86 -11.54
CA PHE A 68 -12.17 -2.18 -11.22
C PHE A 68 -13.07 -1.67 -12.34
N SER A 69 -14.22 -2.31 -12.54
CA SER A 69 -15.12 -2.03 -13.66
C SER A 69 -16.58 -1.88 -13.21
N GLU A 70 -16.79 -1.39 -11.99
CA GLU A 70 -18.14 -1.17 -11.48
C GLU A 70 -18.78 0.07 -12.10
N GLU A 71 -20.11 0.15 -12.01
CA GLU A 71 -20.90 1.19 -12.67
C GLU A 71 -20.68 2.59 -12.06
N THR A 72 -20.16 2.66 -10.83
CA THR A 72 -19.95 3.93 -10.12
C THR A 72 -18.55 4.04 -9.52
N ARG A 73 -18.01 5.27 -9.50
CA ARG A 73 -16.76 5.59 -8.82
C ARG A 73 -16.79 5.19 -7.33
N ALA A 74 -17.90 5.44 -6.65
CA ALA A 74 -18.04 5.10 -5.23
C ALA A 74 -17.94 3.60 -4.97
N GLU A 75 -18.42 2.78 -5.90
CA GLU A 75 -18.30 1.33 -5.81
C GLU A 75 -16.88 0.85 -6.07
N ASN A 76 -16.20 1.41 -7.07
CA ASN A 76 -14.78 1.14 -7.31
C ASN A 76 -13.90 1.57 -6.13
N ASP A 77 -14.14 2.73 -5.53
CA ASP A 77 -13.41 3.21 -4.35
C ASP A 77 -13.59 2.23 -3.17
N ARG A 78 -14.83 1.80 -2.89
CA ARG A 78 -15.10 0.79 -1.85
C ARG A 78 -14.36 -0.52 -2.10
N LEU A 79 -14.38 -1.03 -3.35
CA LEU A 79 -13.67 -2.25 -3.71
C LEU A 79 -12.15 -2.09 -3.61
N ALA A 80 -11.63 -0.92 -3.96
CA ALA A 80 -10.21 -0.61 -3.83
C ALA A 80 -9.77 -0.61 -2.37
N GLU A 81 -10.55 -0.01 -1.47
CA GLU A 81 -10.31 -0.02 -0.01
C GLU A 81 -10.37 -1.45 0.57
N GLU A 82 -11.38 -2.24 0.20
CA GLU A 82 -11.49 -3.65 0.62
C GLU A 82 -10.29 -4.47 0.16
N LYS A 83 -9.85 -4.27 -1.10
CA LYS A 83 -8.68 -4.95 -1.65
C LYS A 83 -7.37 -4.46 -1.03
N PHE A 84 -7.29 -3.18 -0.67
CA PHE A 84 -6.15 -2.60 0.03
C PHE A 84 -5.96 -3.27 1.37
N ALA A 85 -7.02 -3.35 2.18
CA ALA A 85 -6.99 -4.00 3.49
C ALA A 85 -6.58 -5.48 3.39
N GLU A 86 -7.10 -6.22 2.39
CA GLU A 86 -6.69 -7.61 2.15
C GLU A 86 -5.18 -7.71 1.84
N LYS A 87 -4.68 -6.87 0.92
CA LYS A 87 -3.25 -6.87 0.55
C LYS A 87 -2.34 -6.44 1.70
N LEU A 88 -2.79 -5.48 2.50
CA LEU A 88 -2.11 -5.00 3.69
C LEU A 88 -2.00 -6.10 4.76
N GLU A 89 -3.07 -6.85 5.01
CA GLU A 89 -3.00 -8.02 5.90
C GLU A 89 -2.03 -9.07 5.33
N ASN A 90 -2.07 -9.32 4.02
CA ASN A 90 -1.14 -10.27 3.40
C ASN A 90 0.33 -9.78 3.50
N ILE A 91 0.60 -8.48 3.32
CA ILE A 91 1.95 -7.92 3.39
C ILE A 91 2.54 -7.99 4.81
N LYS A 92 1.71 -7.74 5.83
CA LYS A 92 2.08 -7.89 7.26
C LYS A 92 2.45 -9.33 7.62
N ASN A 93 1.90 -10.30 6.89
CA ASN A 93 2.15 -11.72 7.10
C ASN A 93 3.32 -12.28 6.28
N ILE A 94 3.94 -11.48 5.41
CA ILE A 94 5.13 -11.88 4.66
C ILE A 94 6.25 -12.27 5.63
N LYS A 95 7.05 -13.25 5.20
CA LYS A 95 8.31 -13.64 5.85
C LYS A 95 9.49 -13.06 5.07
N PRO A 96 9.87 -11.78 5.30
CA PRO A 96 10.94 -11.14 4.55
C PRO A 96 12.26 -11.92 4.65
N ALA A 97 12.51 -12.62 5.75
CA ALA A 97 13.72 -13.42 5.88
C ALA A 97 13.79 -14.59 4.88
N ARG A 98 12.64 -15.17 4.53
CA ARG A 98 12.55 -16.19 3.47
C ARG A 98 12.72 -15.61 2.08
N LEU A 99 12.11 -14.44 1.81
CA LEU A 99 12.24 -13.76 0.52
C LEU A 99 13.69 -13.35 0.25
N LEU A 100 14.37 -12.84 1.27
CA LEU A 100 15.77 -12.41 1.20
C LEU A 100 16.78 -13.56 1.42
N GLN A 101 16.30 -14.79 1.62
CA GLN A 101 17.13 -15.99 1.81
C GLN A 101 18.18 -15.83 2.92
N LEU A 102 17.76 -15.31 4.07
CA LEU A 102 18.66 -15.04 5.19
C LEU A 102 19.21 -16.32 5.82
N LEU A 103 20.39 -16.18 6.40
CA LEU A 103 21.08 -17.23 7.16
C LEU A 103 20.66 -17.20 8.64
N PRO A 104 20.81 -18.33 9.36
CA PRO A 104 20.61 -18.37 10.81
C PRO A 104 21.45 -17.33 11.54
N GLY A 105 20.84 -16.62 12.49
CA GLY A 105 21.48 -15.52 13.23
C GLY A 105 21.38 -14.15 12.55
N GLU A 106 20.85 -14.06 11.33
CA GLU A 106 20.55 -12.78 10.68
C GLU A 106 19.15 -12.25 11.06
N ARG A 107 19.03 -10.93 11.08
CA ARG A 107 17.77 -10.22 11.34
C ARG A 107 17.50 -9.24 10.21
N VAL A 108 16.27 -9.20 9.74
CA VAL A 108 15.80 -8.20 8.78
C VAL A 108 14.80 -7.27 9.45
N MET A 109 14.97 -5.99 9.19
CA MET A 109 14.01 -4.94 9.50
C MET A 109 13.67 -4.22 8.21
N VAL A 110 12.39 -4.21 7.86
CA VAL A 110 11.85 -3.53 6.70
C VAL A 110 10.88 -2.47 7.19
N THR A 111 11.01 -1.24 6.70
CA THR A 111 10.02 -0.18 6.88
C THR A 111 9.67 0.44 5.53
N PHE A 112 8.39 0.69 5.28
CA PHE A 112 7.91 1.37 4.07
C PHE A 112 6.48 1.88 4.21
N ASP A 113 6.11 2.84 3.37
CA ASP A 113 4.74 3.34 3.24
C ASP A 113 4.04 2.57 2.13
N TYR A 114 2.91 1.95 2.45
CA TYR A 114 2.05 1.26 1.48
C TYR A 114 0.89 2.18 1.10
N LEU A 115 0.74 2.46 -0.19
CA LEU A 115 -0.13 3.50 -0.72
C LEU A 115 -1.23 2.89 -1.59
N LEU A 116 -2.49 3.24 -1.33
CA LEU A 116 -3.56 3.10 -2.30
C LEU A 116 -3.69 4.41 -3.08
N LYS A 117 -3.54 4.33 -4.40
CA LYS A 117 -3.68 5.48 -5.30
C LYS A 117 -4.78 5.26 -6.32
N ARG A 118 -5.40 6.36 -6.73
CA ARG A 118 -6.29 6.45 -7.88
C ARG A 118 -5.73 7.49 -8.84
N GLY A 119 -5.22 7.04 -9.99
CA GLY A 119 -4.41 7.87 -10.86
C GLY A 119 -3.22 8.50 -10.12
N LYS A 120 -3.26 9.82 -9.91
CA LYS A 120 -2.20 10.56 -9.19
C LYS A 120 -2.53 10.85 -7.73
N ASP A 121 -3.78 10.61 -7.33
CA ASP A 121 -4.25 10.93 -5.98
C ASP A 121 -3.93 9.77 -5.04
N VAL A 122 -3.39 10.09 -3.86
CA VAL A 122 -3.23 9.12 -2.77
C VAL A 122 -4.54 9.11 -1.98
N LEU A 123 -5.19 7.96 -1.94
CA LEU A 123 -6.44 7.76 -1.20
C LEU A 123 -6.15 7.34 0.23
N GLU A 124 -5.25 6.37 0.40
CA GLU A 124 -4.82 5.87 1.70
C GLU A 124 -3.31 5.60 1.74
N GLU A 125 -2.74 5.67 2.93
CA GLU A 125 -1.32 5.46 3.22
C GLU A 125 -1.17 4.81 4.60
N GLU A 126 -0.41 3.73 4.67
CA GLU A 126 -0.08 3.07 5.94
C GLU A 126 1.41 2.71 6.00
N GLU A 127 2.08 3.12 7.09
CA GLU A 127 3.46 2.72 7.38
C GLU A 127 3.49 1.28 7.88
N ILE A 128 4.33 0.46 7.25
CA ILE A 128 4.53 -0.94 7.58
C ILE A 128 5.94 -1.15 8.08
N THR A 129 6.05 -1.84 9.22
CA THR A 129 7.33 -2.36 9.72
C THR A 129 7.27 -3.87 9.87
N LEU A 130 8.15 -4.58 9.16
CA LEU A 130 8.36 -6.02 9.24
C LEU A 130 9.70 -6.29 9.92
N ASP A 131 9.67 -6.99 11.04
CA ASP A 131 10.87 -7.33 11.82
C ASP A 131 10.91 -8.83 12.06
N GLU A 132 11.91 -9.48 11.46
CA GLU A 132 12.06 -10.94 11.51
C GLU A 132 13.51 -11.31 11.79
N ALA A 133 13.72 -12.22 12.74
CA ALA A 133 15.02 -12.82 13.02
C ALA A 133 14.97 -14.33 12.76
N ILE A 134 15.97 -14.86 12.05
CA ILE A 134 16.12 -16.30 11.88
C ILE A 134 16.86 -16.86 13.10
N ALA A 135 16.19 -17.76 13.82
CA ALA A 135 16.80 -18.46 14.95
C ALA A 135 18.01 -19.29 14.49
N LEU A 136 19.02 -19.36 15.37
CA LEU A 136 20.24 -20.16 15.21
C LEU A 136 19.96 -21.67 15.27
#